data_AF-A0AB37G474-F1
#
_entry.id   AF-A0AB37G474-F1
#
_cell.length_a   1.000
_cell.length_b   1.000
_cell.length_c   1.000
_cell.angle_alpha   90.00
_cell.angle_beta   90.00
_cell.angle_gamma   90.00
#
_symmetry.space_group_name_H-M   'P 1'
#
loop_
_entity.id
_entity.type
_entity.pdbx_description
1 polymer ?
#
loop_
_entity_poly.entity_id
_entity_poly.type
_entity_poly.pdbx_seq_one_letter_code
_entity_poly.pdbx_strand_id
1 'polypeptide(L)' 'MQYKHLLFDLDHTLLDFSRGEEVALTQFLTAMEVEDIQAFKEVYRPLNQGMWKDLEKGNITKRKS' A
#
# COMPACT_ATOMS: atom_id res chain seq x y z
N MET A 1 -6.16 -28.70 -20.66
CA MET A 1 -4.78 -28.17 -20.65
C MET A 1 -4.31 -28.07 -19.21
N GLN A 2 -3.09 -28.52 -18.89
CA GLN A 2 -2.50 -28.36 -17.55
C GLN A 2 -1.34 -27.37 -17.62
N TYR A 3 -1.35 -26.38 -16.73
CA TYR A 3 -0.25 -25.44 -16.56
C TYR A 3 0.72 -25.97 -15.50
N LYS A 4 2.03 -25.94 -15.79
CA LYS A 4 3.09 -26.40 -14.87
C LYS A 4 3.47 -25.35 -13.83
N HIS A 5 3.28 -24.07 -14.17
CA HIS A 5 3.61 -22.93 -13.32
C HIS A 5 2.47 -21.93 -13.34
N LEU A 6 2.14 -21.40 -12.18
CA LEU A 6 1.19 -20.30 -11.99
C LEU A 6 1.91 -19.21 -11.21
N LEU A 7 1.82 -17.98 -11.73
CA LEU A 7 2.34 -16.79 -11.07
C LEU A 7 1.13 -15.96 -10.64
N PHE A 8 1.01 -15.75 -9.34
CA PHE A 8 -0.01 -14.89 -8.77
C PHE A 8 0.66 -13.64 -8.25
N ASP A 9 0.03 -12.51 -8.52
CA ASP A 9 0.28 -11.32 -7.73
C ASP A 9 -0.20 -11.56 -6.29
N LEU A 10 0.38 -10.84 -5.33
CA LEU A 10 0.04 -11.02 -3.92
C LEU A 10 -1.09 -10.07 -3.53
N ASP A 11 -0.84 -8.78 -3.66
CA ASP A 11 -1.74 -7.73 -3.24
C ASP A 11 -2.93 -7.63 -4.20
N HIS A 12 -4.14 -7.52 -3.67
CA HIS A 12 -5.40 -7.48 -4.43
C HIS A 12 -5.70 -8.73 -5.29
N THR A 13 -4.86 -9.76 -5.24
CA THR A 13 -5.08 -11.05 -5.92
C THR A 13 -5.23 -12.19 -4.91
N LEU A 14 -4.27 -12.37 -4.00
CA LEU A 14 -4.34 -13.36 -2.92
C LEU A 14 -4.69 -12.72 -1.57
N LEU A 15 -4.20 -11.51 -1.33
CA LEU A 15 -4.38 -10.78 -0.09
C LEU A 15 -5.31 -9.57 -0.28
N ASP A 16 -6.13 -9.32 0.74
CA ASP A 16 -6.92 -8.08 0.85
C ASP A 16 -6.03 -6.95 1.39
N PHE A 17 -5.21 -6.39 0.49
CA PHE A 17 -4.32 -5.28 0.82
C PHE A 17 -5.09 -4.04 1.26
N SER A 18 -6.26 -3.75 0.68
CA SER A 18 -7.10 -2.61 1.07
C SER A 18 -7.49 -2.67 2.55
N ARG A 19 -7.93 -3.85 3.02
CA ARG A 19 -8.24 -4.04 4.44
C ARG A 19 -6.98 -3.97 5.31
N GLY A 20 -5.88 -4.56 4.86
CA GLY A 20 -4.60 -4.51 5.58
C GLY A 20 -4.09 -3.08 5.78
N GLU A 21 -4.09 -2.28 4.71
CA GLU A 21 -3.72 -0.85 4.73
C GLU A 21 -4.61 -0.08 5.69
N GLU A 22 -5.94 -0.25 5.60
CA GLU A 22 -6.89 0.46 6.46
C GLU A 22 -6.62 0.18 7.94
N VAL A 23 -6.41 -1.08 8.33
CA VAL A 23 -6.13 -1.44 9.73
C VAL A 23 -4.78 -0.87 10.20
N ALA A 24 -3.71 -1.12 9.44
CA ALA A 24 -2.36 -0.74 9.84
C ALA A 24 -2.20 0.79 9.92
N LEU A 25 -2.71 1.51 8.91
CA LEU A 25 -2.62 2.96 8.85
C LEU A 25 -3.47 3.62 9.94
N THR A 26 -4.68 3.10 10.22
CA THR A 26 -5.49 3.60 11.34
C THR A 26 -4.76 3.41 12.66
N GLN A 27 -4.25 2.20 12.94
CA GLN A 27 -3.56 1.91 14.19
C GLN A 27 -2.33 2.82 14.39
N PHE A 28 -1.55 3.02 13.33
CA PHE A 28 -0.40 3.92 13.36
C PHE A 28 -0.81 5.37 13.66
N LEU A 29 -1.81 5.90 12.96
CA LEU A 29 -2.25 7.29 13.13
C LEU A 29 -2.92 7.51 14.49
N THR A 30 -3.66 6.53 15.00
CA THR A 30 -4.19 6.55 16.37
C THR A 30 -3.08 6.56 17.41
N ALA A 31 -2.05 5.72 17.24
CA ALA A 31 -0.89 5.70 18.15
C ALA A 31 -0.09 7.01 18.12
N MET A 32 -0.21 7.78 17.02
CA MET A 32 0.39 9.09 16.86
C MET A 32 -0.52 10.25 17.28
N GLU A 33 -1.67 9.94 17.88
CA GLU A 33 -2.64 10.93 18.37
C GLU A 33 -3.08 11.94 17.29
N VAL A 34 -3.17 11.49 16.03
CA VAL A 34 -3.67 12.31 14.93
C VAL A 34 -5.17 12.56 15.11
N GLU A 35 -5.58 13.83 15.19
CA GLU A 35 -6.96 14.22 15.43
C GLU A 35 -7.90 13.84 14.28
N ASP A 36 -7.51 14.12 13.03
CA ASP A 36 -8.30 13.80 11.83
C ASP A 36 -7.62 12.73 10.97
N ILE A 37 -7.81 11.48 11.39
CA ILE A 37 -7.28 10.30 10.68
C ILE A 37 -7.83 10.21 9.25
N GLN A 38 -9.08 10.61 9.04
CA GLN A 38 -9.73 10.47 7.73
C GLN A 38 -9.14 11.47 6.73
N ALA A 39 -9.02 12.75 7.12
CA ALA A 39 -8.36 13.75 6.30
C ALA A 39 -6.90 13.37 6.00
N PHE A 40 -6.19 12.78 6.97
CA PHE A 40 -4.83 12.28 6.74
C PHE A 40 -4.80 11.19 5.67
N LYS A 41 -5.70 10.20 5.74
CA LYS A 41 -5.79 9.11 4.76
C LYS A 41 -6.10 9.61 3.35
N GLU A 42 -6.95 10.63 3.23
CA GLU A 42 -7.30 11.25 1.94
C GLU A 42 -6.11 11.89 1.25
N VAL A 43 -5.14 12.39 2.02
CA VAL A 43 -3.87 12.92 1.50
C VAL A 43 -2.85 11.79 1.27
N TYR A 44 -2.71 10.86 2.20
CA TYR A 44 -1.70 9.80 2.15
C TYR A 44 -1.89 8.85 0.96
N ARG A 45 -3.11 8.34 0.75
CA ARG A 45 -3.39 7.31 -0.27
C ARG A 45 -2.97 7.72 -1.68
N PRO A 46 -3.38 8.88 -2.23
CA PRO A 46 -2.98 9.28 -3.58
C PRO A 46 -1.47 9.51 -3.69
N LEU A 47 -0.83 10.05 -2.63
CA LEU A 47 0.63 10.23 -2.61
C LEU A 47 1.37 8.90 -2.63
N ASN A 48 0.98 7.96 -1.77
CA ASN A 48 1.56 6.61 -1.72
C ASN A 48 1.40 5.89 -3.06
N GLN A 49 0.21 5.96 -3.66
CA GLN A 49 -0.03 5.38 -4.98
C GLN A 49 0.83 6.03 -6.08
N GLY A 50 1.02 7.36 -6.03
CA GLY A 50 1.92 8.07 -6.93
C GLY A 50 3.37 7.59 -6.81
N MET A 51 3.85 7.43 -5.57
CA MET A 51 5.20 6.93 -5.31
C MET A 51 5.40 5.50 -5.82
N TRP A 52 4.40 4.61 -5.68
CA TRP A 52 4.49 3.27 -6.27
C TRP A 52 4.61 3.29 -7.79
N LYS A 53 3.83 4.15 -8.48
CA LYS A 53 3.93 4.33 -9.93
C LYS A 53 5.30 4.85 -10.36
N ASP A 54 5.87 5.77 -9.58
CA ASP A 54 7.22 6.29 -9.86
C ASP A 54 8.31 5.24 -9.58
N LEU A 55 8.11 4.37 -8.59
CA LEU A 55 9.00 3.25 -8.31
C LEU A 55 8.97 2.23 -9.45
N GLU A 56 7.79 1.87 -9.95
CA GLU A 56 7.61 0.96 -11.08
C GLU A 56 8.28 1.47 -12.36
N LYS A 57 8.29 2.80 -12.55
CA LYS A 57 8.98 3.46 -13.67
C LYS A 57 10.49 3.63 -13.45
N GLY A 58 10.99 3.33 -12.26
CA GLY A 58 12.39 3.56 -11.87
C GLY A 58 12.75 5.03 -11.64
N ASN A 59 11.76 5.92 -11.51
CA ASN A 59 11.98 7.35 -11.24
C ASN A 59 12.47 7.58 -9.81
N ILE A 60 12.09 6.71 -8.89
CA ILE A 60 12.54 6.71 -7.49
C ILE A 60 13.06 5.32 -7.13
N THR A 61 13.82 5.23 -6.04
CA THR A 61 14.29 3.96 -5.50
C THR A 61 13.81 3.78 -4.07
N LYS A 62 13.45 2.55 -3.71
CA LYS A 62 13.18 2.20 -2.33
C LYS A 62 14.51 1.98 -1.62
N ARG A 63 14.86 2.87 -0.69
CA ARG A 63 16.02 2.66 0.18
C ARG A 63 15.75 1.40 1.01
N LYS A 64 16.70 0.46 1.00
CA LYS A 64 16.67 -0.68 1.92
C LYS A 64 17.06 -0.17 3.30
N SER A 65 16.18 -0.37 4.28
CA SER A 65 16.44 -0.17 5.72
C SER A 65 17.37 -1.24 6.24
#